data_AF-A0A2N2BNI1-F1
#
_entry.id   AF-A0A2N2BNI1-F1
#
_cell.length_a   1.000
_cell.length_b   1.000
_cell.length_c   1.000
_cell.angle_alpha   90.00
_cell.angle_beta   90.00
_cell.angle_gamma   90.00
#
_symmetry.space_group_name_H-M   'P 1'
#
loop_
_entity.id
_entity.type
_entity.pdbx_description
1 polymer ?
#
loop_
_entity_poly.entity_id
_entity_poly.type
_entity_poly.pdbx_seq_one_letter_code
_entity_poly.pdbx_strand_id
1 'polypeptide(L)'
;MLVGTVAVVTCGCDIADLVTDIFKKPVVTGEWYNKDSNTYIALNDDGNFTMGYGKGNANTGGTYDYDKKEIILHLDYTIKADGTKEDWDQSSLTGGAGKIIMPYELHGDGTLKIKSEGGNLTYEKIGGEAVTTNQKSLVGTWNYEKGSLQLILTEDGHYTMTDGHALSEDEAGHEGHDQGDYTFTDGSLSLSLNGTNRDFQAELVMKDRLKLENESGTFYYVRVSK
;
A
#
# COMPACT_ATOMS: atom_id res chain seq x y z
N MET A 1 37.85 31.68 -8.64
CA MET A 1 37.80 31.67 -7.17
C MET A 1 36.35 31.80 -6.75
N LEU A 2 35.83 30.76 -6.11
CA LEU A 2 34.48 30.67 -5.55
C LEU A 2 34.58 31.08 -4.07
N VAL A 3 33.88 32.14 -3.68
CA VAL A 3 33.47 32.47 -2.30
C VAL A 3 32.18 33.28 -2.51
N GLY A 4 30.98 32.90 -2.08
CA GLY A 4 30.56 32.04 -0.98
C GLY A 4 29.39 32.79 -0.34
N THR A 5 28.21 32.77 -0.98
CA THR A 5 27.02 33.48 -0.47
C THR A 5 26.18 32.49 0.33
N VAL A 6 26.28 32.59 1.65
CA VAL A 6 25.35 31.95 2.59
C VAL A 6 24.09 32.80 2.62
N ALA A 7 22.98 32.30 2.08
CA ALA A 7 21.67 32.85 2.37
C ALA A 7 21.13 32.18 3.64
N VAL A 8 21.17 32.94 4.73
CA VAL A 8 20.49 32.60 5.98
C VAL A 8 19.00 32.78 5.75
N VAL A 9 18.23 31.68 5.74
CA VAL A 9 16.76 31.75 5.72
C VAL A 9 16.29 31.83 7.17
N THR A 10 16.07 33.05 7.64
CA THR A 10 15.34 33.33 8.87
C THR A 10 13.83 33.25 8.63
N CYS A 11 13.19 32.44 9.47
CA CYS A 11 11.77 32.28 9.77
C CYS A 11 10.76 33.27 9.16
N GLY A 12 9.71 32.70 8.57
CA GLY A 12 8.43 33.36 8.31
C GLY A 12 7.59 32.41 7.46
N CYS A 13 6.41 32.04 7.97
CA CYS A 13 5.43 31.13 7.39
C CYS A 13 5.39 31.15 5.85
N ASP A 14 5.39 29.97 5.23
CA ASP A 14 4.96 29.64 3.84
C ASP A 14 5.79 28.53 3.14
N ILE A 15 6.49 27.64 3.89
CA ILE A 15 7.14 26.43 3.33
C ILE A 15 6.47 25.13 3.79
N ALA A 16 5.31 25.20 4.46
CA ALA A 16 4.55 24.00 4.82
C ALA A 16 3.72 23.42 3.65
N ASP A 17 3.43 24.22 2.62
CA ASP A 17 2.56 23.81 1.50
C ASP A 17 3.29 23.45 0.19
N LEU A 18 4.64 23.50 0.15
CA LEU A 18 5.39 23.19 -1.07
C LEU A 18 6.10 21.82 -1.06
N VAL A 19 6.05 21.07 0.04
CA VAL A 19 6.73 19.75 0.14
C VAL A 19 5.75 18.59 0.40
N THR A 20 4.48 18.86 0.68
CA THR A 20 3.45 17.85 0.95
C THR A 20 2.78 17.24 -0.29
N ASP A 21 3.03 17.77 -1.49
CA ASP A 21 2.34 17.35 -2.73
C ASP A 21 3.19 16.46 -3.69
N ILE A 22 4.45 16.20 -3.33
CA ILE A 22 5.38 15.35 -4.10
C ILE A 22 5.33 13.89 -3.63
N PHE A 23 4.79 13.59 -2.44
CA PHE A 23 4.75 12.24 -1.86
C PHE A 23 3.37 11.61 -1.71
N LYS A 24 2.31 12.19 -2.30
CA LYS A 24 1.07 11.42 -2.55
C LYS A 24 1.30 10.48 -3.74
N LYS A 25 2.06 9.40 -3.50
CA LYS A 25 2.15 8.26 -4.42
C LYS A 25 0.75 7.66 -4.55
N PRO A 26 0.16 7.54 -5.75
CA PRO A 26 -1.05 6.75 -5.92
C PRO A 26 -0.75 5.31 -5.51
N VAL A 27 -1.56 4.74 -4.61
CA VAL A 27 -1.40 3.37 -4.11
C VAL A 27 -1.95 2.39 -5.15
N VAL A 28 -1.29 2.31 -6.31
CA VAL A 28 -1.61 1.34 -7.38
C VAL A 28 -1.29 -0.10 -6.97
N THR A 29 -0.54 -0.28 -5.89
CA THR A 29 -0.16 -1.60 -5.38
C THR A 29 -1.39 -2.41 -4.95
N GLY A 30 -1.34 -3.71 -5.23
CA GLY A 30 -2.41 -4.67 -4.97
C GLY A 30 -2.73 -5.53 -6.19
N GLU A 31 -3.73 -6.38 -6.01
CA GLU A 31 -4.23 -7.29 -7.04
C GLU A 31 -5.45 -6.70 -7.74
N TRP A 32 -5.50 -6.82 -9.06
CA TRP A 32 -6.49 -6.18 -9.91
C TRP A 32 -7.01 -7.17 -10.93
N TYR A 33 -8.33 -7.14 -11.17
CA TYR A 33 -8.98 -8.04 -12.11
C TYR A 33 -9.99 -7.31 -12.98
N ASN A 34 -9.93 -7.57 -14.29
CA ASN A 34 -10.94 -7.14 -15.23
C ASN A 34 -11.76 -8.36 -15.67
N LYS A 35 -13.02 -8.39 -15.28
CA LYS A 35 -13.93 -9.52 -15.54
C LYS A 35 -14.26 -9.70 -17.02
N ASP A 36 -14.37 -8.61 -17.77
CA ASP A 36 -14.80 -8.63 -19.17
C ASP A 36 -13.74 -9.22 -20.11
N SER A 37 -12.47 -8.86 -19.86
CA SER A 37 -11.31 -9.36 -20.60
C SER A 37 -10.67 -10.60 -19.96
N ASN A 38 -11.13 -11.00 -18.77
CA ASN A 38 -10.55 -12.09 -17.97
C ASN A 38 -9.04 -11.90 -17.74
N THR A 39 -8.60 -10.66 -17.49
CA THR A 39 -7.20 -10.32 -17.24
C THR A 39 -6.94 -9.97 -15.77
N TYR A 40 -5.76 -10.34 -15.29
CA TYR A 40 -5.30 -10.13 -13.92
C TYR A 40 -3.95 -9.44 -13.92
N ILE A 41 -3.74 -8.53 -12.96
CA ILE A 41 -2.45 -7.91 -12.68
C ILE A 41 -2.27 -7.73 -11.17
N ALA A 42 -1.13 -8.15 -10.65
CA ALA A 42 -0.70 -7.89 -9.29
C ALA A 42 0.52 -6.98 -9.31
N LEU A 43 0.42 -5.84 -8.62
CA LEU A 43 1.46 -4.84 -8.46
C LEU A 43 1.94 -4.87 -7.00
N ASN A 44 3.11 -5.44 -6.74
CA ASN A 44 3.62 -5.64 -5.38
C ASN A 44 4.35 -4.39 -4.87
N ASP A 45 4.41 -4.19 -3.56
CA ASP A 45 5.08 -3.04 -2.95
C ASP A 45 6.61 -3.05 -3.13
N ASP A 46 7.19 -4.20 -3.46
CA ASP A 46 8.62 -4.39 -3.73
C ASP A 46 9.05 -3.97 -5.16
N GLY A 47 8.11 -3.46 -5.97
CA GLY A 47 8.37 -3.07 -7.35
C GLY A 47 8.31 -4.23 -8.35
N ASN A 48 7.87 -5.43 -7.94
CA ASN A 48 7.61 -6.54 -8.84
C ASN A 48 6.14 -6.61 -9.26
N PHE A 49 5.87 -7.16 -10.44
CA PHE A 49 4.51 -7.46 -10.87
C PHE A 49 4.38 -8.87 -11.43
N THR A 50 3.16 -9.37 -11.41
CA THR A 50 2.74 -10.51 -12.23
C THR A 50 1.45 -10.18 -12.97
N MET A 51 1.26 -10.78 -14.13
CA MET A 51 0.04 -10.62 -14.92
C MET A 51 -0.30 -11.89 -15.69
N GLY A 52 -1.58 -12.04 -16.06
CA GLY A 52 -2.03 -13.20 -16.82
C GLY A 52 -3.53 -13.22 -17.09
N TYR A 53 -4.00 -14.38 -17.53
CA TYR A 53 -5.41 -14.63 -17.84
C TYR A 53 -6.07 -15.48 -16.76
N GLY A 54 -7.20 -15.01 -16.24
CA GLY A 54 -7.88 -15.61 -15.10
C GLY A 54 -7.45 -14.98 -13.78
N LYS A 55 -8.40 -14.89 -12.85
CA LYS A 55 -8.18 -14.34 -11.51
C LYS A 55 -7.12 -15.15 -10.76
N GLY A 56 -6.01 -14.49 -10.37
CA GLY A 56 -4.91 -15.11 -9.63
C GLY A 56 -3.96 -15.96 -10.48
N ASN A 57 -4.11 -15.97 -11.81
CA ASN A 57 -3.21 -16.69 -12.70
C ASN A 57 -2.16 -15.74 -13.28
N ALA A 58 -0.90 -16.06 -13.02
CA ALA A 58 0.25 -15.34 -13.56
C ALA A 58 0.90 -16.15 -14.69
N ASN A 59 1.03 -15.53 -15.85
CA ASN A 59 1.70 -16.09 -17.03
C ASN A 59 2.99 -15.34 -17.38
N THR A 60 3.14 -14.13 -16.86
CA THR A 60 4.29 -13.24 -17.08
C THR A 60 4.55 -12.41 -15.82
N GLY A 61 5.79 -11.99 -15.62
CA GLY A 61 6.11 -11.02 -14.58
C GLY A 61 7.44 -10.31 -14.83
N GLY A 62 7.79 -9.48 -13.87
CA GLY A 62 9.03 -8.70 -13.86
C GLY A 62 8.92 -7.54 -12.89
N THR A 63 9.56 -6.43 -13.23
CA THR A 63 9.58 -5.21 -12.41
C THR A 63 8.65 -4.13 -12.96
N TYR A 64 8.20 -3.20 -12.13
CA TYR A 64 7.42 -2.07 -12.58
C TYR A 64 7.79 -0.78 -11.87
N ASP A 65 7.65 0.32 -12.60
CA ASP A 65 7.69 1.68 -12.10
C ASP A 65 6.34 2.35 -12.35
N TYR A 66 6.03 3.43 -11.63
CA TYR A 66 4.85 4.23 -11.92
C TYR A 66 5.04 5.69 -11.53
N ASP A 67 4.27 6.56 -12.19
CA ASP A 67 4.10 7.96 -11.79
C ASP A 67 2.60 8.30 -11.65
N LYS A 68 2.25 9.60 -11.66
CA LYS A 68 0.85 10.06 -11.49
C LYS A 68 -0.05 9.75 -12.70
N LYS A 69 0.50 9.32 -13.83
CA LYS A 69 -0.21 9.14 -15.11
C LYS A 69 -0.04 7.75 -15.69
N GLU A 70 1.10 7.10 -15.46
CA GLU A 70 1.47 5.87 -16.15
C GLU A 70 2.05 4.83 -15.20
N ILE A 71 1.72 3.56 -15.45
CA ILE A 71 2.42 2.39 -14.92
C ILE A 71 3.28 1.85 -16.04
N ILE A 72 4.55 1.57 -15.76
CA ILE A 72 5.53 1.06 -16.70
C ILE A 72 5.93 -0.35 -16.24
N LEU A 73 5.58 -1.36 -17.02
CA LEU A 73 5.96 -2.74 -16.76
C LEU A 73 7.23 -3.10 -17.54
N HIS A 74 8.17 -3.73 -16.86
CA HIS A 74 9.41 -4.28 -17.38
C HIS A 74 9.31 -5.82 -17.32
N LEU A 75 9.00 -6.44 -18.46
CA LEU A 75 8.83 -7.88 -18.61
C LEU A 75 10.18 -8.57 -18.51
N ASP A 76 10.37 -9.36 -17.46
CA ASP A 76 11.62 -10.07 -17.18
C ASP A 76 11.50 -11.57 -17.50
N TYR A 77 10.32 -12.17 -17.28
CA TYR A 77 10.13 -13.61 -17.46
C TYR A 77 8.69 -14.00 -17.86
N THR A 78 8.55 -15.15 -18.51
CA THR A 78 7.28 -15.87 -18.67
C THR A 78 7.18 -17.01 -17.66
N ILE A 79 5.95 -17.45 -17.39
CA ILE A 79 5.64 -18.60 -16.54
C ILE A 79 4.95 -19.64 -17.42
N LYS A 80 5.55 -20.83 -17.54
CA LYS A 80 4.99 -21.96 -18.28
C LYS A 80 3.85 -22.61 -17.50
N ALA A 81 3.09 -23.47 -18.18
CA ALA A 81 1.98 -24.20 -17.57
C ALA A 81 2.39 -25.12 -16.39
N ASP A 82 3.66 -25.52 -16.33
CA ASP A 82 4.23 -26.29 -15.22
C ASP A 82 4.77 -25.40 -14.07
N GLY A 83 4.56 -24.08 -14.16
CA GLY A 83 4.99 -23.09 -13.18
C GLY A 83 6.46 -22.66 -13.33
N THR A 84 7.20 -23.22 -14.28
CA THR A 84 8.61 -22.83 -14.49
C THR A 84 8.71 -21.42 -15.08
N LYS A 85 9.64 -20.62 -14.52
CA LYS A 85 9.98 -19.31 -15.07
C LYS A 85 11.00 -19.48 -16.19
N GLU A 86 10.76 -18.83 -17.31
CA GLU A 86 11.70 -18.74 -18.42
C GLU A 86 11.98 -17.27 -18.69
N ASP A 87 13.26 -16.90 -18.63
CA ASP A 87 13.71 -15.54 -18.89
C ASP A 87 13.21 -15.08 -20.25
N TRP A 88 12.72 -13.85 -20.29
CA TRP A 88 12.25 -13.26 -21.53
C TRP A 88 13.44 -13.01 -22.43
N ASP A 89 13.51 -13.68 -23.59
CA ASP A 89 14.62 -13.52 -24.53
C ASP A 89 14.59 -12.12 -25.18
N GLN A 90 15.34 -11.19 -24.58
CA GLN A 90 15.48 -9.81 -25.03
C GLN A 90 16.21 -9.67 -26.37
N SER A 91 16.87 -10.73 -26.87
CA SER A 91 17.67 -10.69 -28.10
C SER A 91 16.85 -10.78 -29.40
N SER A 92 15.56 -11.09 -29.30
CA SER A 92 14.69 -11.42 -30.44
C SER A 92 13.95 -10.24 -31.08
N LEU A 93 14.16 -8.99 -30.64
CA LEU A 93 13.35 -7.84 -31.04
C LEU A 93 14.20 -6.62 -31.44
N THR A 94 14.18 -6.31 -32.74
CA THR A 94 14.54 -4.97 -33.24
C THR A 94 13.52 -3.96 -32.71
N GLY A 95 13.85 -3.21 -31.65
CA GLY A 95 13.04 -2.06 -31.21
C GLY A 95 12.75 -1.89 -29.71
N GLY A 96 13.51 -2.52 -28.80
CA GLY A 96 13.36 -2.29 -27.35
C GLY A 96 12.32 -3.21 -26.72
N ALA A 97 12.71 -4.47 -26.52
CA ALA A 97 11.87 -5.51 -25.94
C ALA A 97 11.64 -5.31 -24.45
N GLY A 98 10.42 -5.58 -24.00
CA GLY A 98 10.13 -5.83 -22.58
C GLY A 98 9.47 -4.68 -21.83
N LYS A 99 9.08 -3.58 -22.47
CA LYS A 99 8.41 -2.46 -21.77
C LYS A 99 6.96 -2.30 -22.23
N ILE A 100 6.02 -2.29 -21.28
CA ILE A 100 4.61 -1.91 -21.51
C ILE A 100 4.34 -0.63 -20.73
N ILE A 101 3.86 0.41 -21.41
CA ILE A 101 3.44 1.67 -20.77
C ILE A 101 1.91 1.67 -20.71
N MET A 102 1.36 1.84 -19.52
CA MET A 102 -0.06 1.78 -19.23
C MET A 102 -0.52 3.10 -18.59
N PRO A 103 -1.06 4.03 -19.38
CA PRO A 103 -1.70 5.21 -18.82
C PRO A 103 -2.90 4.79 -17.96
N TYR A 104 -3.02 5.34 -16.75
CA TYR A 104 -4.04 4.92 -15.80
C TYR A 104 -4.76 6.06 -15.08
N GLU A 105 -5.94 5.75 -14.57
CA GLU A 105 -6.71 6.56 -13.63
C GLU A 105 -7.11 5.67 -12.44
N LEU A 106 -6.70 6.05 -11.24
CA LEU A 106 -7.11 5.38 -10.00
C LEU A 106 -8.27 6.18 -9.37
N HIS A 107 -9.39 5.51 -9.14
CA HIS A 107 -10.56 6.09 -8.50
C HIS A 107 -10.61 5.70 -7.01
N GLY A 108 -11.19 6.56 -6.18
CA GLY A 108 -11.32 6.34 -4.74
C GLY A 108 -12.29 5.22 -4.35
N ASP A 109 -13.00 4.63 -5.31
CA ASP A 109 -13.88 3.47 -5.13
C ASP A 109 -13.15 2.13 -5.30
N GLY A 110 -11.81 2.15 -5.45
CA GLY A 110 -11.02 0.93 -5.66
C GLY A 110 -11.04 0.42 -7.10
N THR A 111 -11.34 1.28 -8.08
CA THR A 111 -11.22 0.94 -9.50
C THR A 111 -9.97 1.55 -10.15
N LEU A 112 -9.27 0.73 -10.93
CA LEU A 112 -8.10 1.12 -11.73
C LEU A 112 -8.47 1.06 -13.22
N LYS A 113 -8.53 2.21 -13.89
CA LYS A 113 -8.76 2.26 -15.33
C LYS A 113 -7.45 2.36 -16.06
N ILE A 114 -7.19 1.43 -16.97
CA ILE A 114 -6.03 1.44 -17.86
C ILE A 114 -6.50 1.80 -19.27
N LYS A 115 -5.91 2.83 -19.86
CA LYS A 115 -6.18 3.22 -21.24
C LYS A 115 -5.28 2.43 -22.17
N SER A 116 -5.87 1.71 -23.12
CA SER A 116 -5.15 0.99 -24.16
C SER A 116 -5.66 1.38 -25.55
N GLU A 117 -4.89 1.07 -26.60
CA GLU A 117 -5.32 1.32 -27.98
C GLU A 117 -6.61 0.57 -28.35
N GLY A 118 -6.89 -0.56 -27.67
CA GLY A 118 -8.12 -1.35 -27.84
C GLY A 118 -9.31 -0.87 -27.01
N GLY A 119 -9.16 0.22 -26.23
CA GLY A 119 -10.19 0.75 -25.33
C GLY A 119 -9.74 0.81 -23.87
N ASN A 120 -10.63 1.33 -23.02
CA ASN A 120 -10.36 1.46 -21.59
C ASN A 120 -10.69 0.14 -20.88
N LEU A 121 -9.70 -0.44 -20.21
CA LEU A 121 -9.89 -1.57 -19.31
C LEU A 121 -10.14 -1.05 -17.90
N THR A 122 -11.24 -1.46 -17.29
CA THR A 122 -11.54 -1.11 -15.89
C THR A 122 -11.27 -2.32 -15.02
N TYR A 123 -10.28 -2.24 -14.17
CA TYR A 123 -9.94 -3.27 -13.20
C TYR A 123 -10.57 -2.96 -11.86
N GLU A 124 -11.10 -3.98 -11.23
CA GLU A 124 -11.54 -3.95 -9.85
C GLU A 124 -10.45 -4.55 -8.97
N LYS A 125 -10.24 -3.96 -7.80
CA LYS A 125 -9.28 -4.51 -6.84
C LYS A 125 -9.79 -5.85 -6.29
N ILE A 126 -9.01 -6.92 -6.46
CA ILE A 126 -9.33 -8.22 -5.88
C ILE A 126 -9.16 -8.10 -4.36
N GLY A 127 -10.16 -8.57 -3.61
CA GLY A 127 -10.20 -8.40 -2.15
C GLY A 127 -10.74 -7.04 -1.69
N GLY A 128 -11.03 -6.13 -2.61
CA GLY A 128 -11.60 -4.80 -2.39
C GLY A 128 -13.12 -4.71 -2.52
N GLU A 129 -13.88 -5.67 -1.95
CA GLU A 129 -15.30 -5.36 -1.70
C GLU A 129 -15.36 -4.18 -0.73
N ALA A 130 -16.24 -3.21 -0.99
CA ALA A 130 -16.43 -2.09 -0.07
C ALA A 130 -16.78 -2.62 1.32
N VAL A 131 -15.86 -2.49 2.27
CA VAL A 131 -16.07 -2.94 3.64
C VAL A 131 -16.50 -1.75 4.46
N THR A 132 -17.66 -1.84 5.10
CA THR A 132 -18.05 -0.83 6.08
C THR A 132 -17.05 -0.83 7.22
N THR A 133 -16.37 0.29 7.43
CA THR A 133 -15.53 0.49 8.60
C THR A 133 -16.42 0.67 9.82
N ASN A 134 -16.40 -0.30 10.73
CA ASN A 134 -17.12 -0.30 11.99
C ASN A 134 -16.26 -1.01 13.04
N GLN A 135 -16.60 -0.87 14.32
CA GLN A 135 -15.80 -1.45 15.41
C GLN A 135 -15.57 -2.95 15.21
N LYS A 136 -16.61 -3.70 14.82
CA LYS A 136 -16.51 -5.14 14.58
C LYS A 136 -15.57 -5.48 13.41
N SER A 137 -15.54 -4.67 12.35
CA SER A 137 -14.66 -4.91 11.21
C SER A 137 -13.21 -4.51 11.50
N LEU A 138 -12.94 -3.64 12.47
CA LEU A 138 -11.58 -3.28 12.89
C LEU A 138 -10.92 -4.32 13.81
N VAL A 139 -11.70 -5.14 14.51
CA VAL A 139 -11.17 -6.19 15.39
C VAL A 139 -10.26 -7.15 14.61
N GLY A 140 -9.07 -7.40 15.16
CA GLY A 140 -8.06 -8.25 14.55
C GLY A 140 -6.63 -7.82 14.89
N THR A 141 -5.68 -8.56 14.34
CA THR A 141 -4.25 -8.24 14.38
C THR A 141 -3.84 -7.62 13.06
N TRP A 142 -3.07 -6.54 13.12
CA TRP A 142 -2.73 -5.66 12.01
C TRP A 142 -1.23 -5.35 12.03
N ASN A 143 -0.51 -5.71 10.97
CA ASN A 143 0.92 -5.39 10.84
C ASN A 143 1.11 -4.09 10.05
N TYR A 144 1.92 -3.18 10.55
CA TYR A 144 2.28 -1.96 9.84
C TYR A 144 3.08 -2.29 8.58
N GLU A 145 2.67 -1.76 7.43
CA GLU A 145 3.26 -2.12 6.14
C GLU A 145 4.75 -1.78 6.01
N LYS A 146 5.22 -0.74 6.72
CA LYS A 146 6.57 -0.20 6.55
C LYS A 146 7.50 -0.52 7.71
N GLY A 147 7.11 -1.38 8.65
CA GLY A 147 7.92 -1.67 9.82
C GLY A 147 7.46 -2.91 10.59
N SER A 148 8.08 -3.12 11.74
CA SER A 148 7.84 -4.25 12.65
C SER A 148 6.64 -4.03 13.58
N LEU A 149 6.03 -2.85 13.58
CA LEU A 149 4.92 -2.52 14.46
C LEU A 149 3.68 -3.35 14.16
N GLN A 150 3.04 -3.89 15.19
CA GLN A 150 1.77 -4.60 15.12
C GLN A 150 0.76 -3.93 16.04
N LEU A 151 -0.47 -3.77 15.55
CA LEU A 151 -1.63 -3.27 16.27
C LEU A 151 -2.65 -4.41 16.42
N ILE A 152 -3.11 -4.66 17.63
CA ILE A 152 -4.15 -5.64 17.95
C ILE A 152 -5.34 -4.86 18.50
N LEU A 153 -6.53 -5.09 17.94
CA LEU A 153 -7.79 -4.53 18.41
C LEU A 153 -8.73 -5.67 18.79
N THR A 154 -9.23 -5.69 20.02
CA THR A 154 -10.12 -6.73 20.55
C THR A 154 -11.58 -6.26 20.61
N GLU A 155 -12.52 -7.22 20.67
CA GLU A 155 -13.96 -6.91 20.66
C GLU A 155 -14.43 -6.13 21.90
N ASP A 156 -13.73 -6.28 23.02
CA ASP A 156 -14.03 -5.61 24.30
C ASP A 156 -13.52 -4.17 24.37
N GLY A 157 -12.88 -3.66 23.32
CA GLY A 157 -12.41 -2.27 23.26
C GLY A 157 -10.98 -2.08 23.78
N HIS A 158 -10.19 -3.14 23.95
CA HIS A 158 -8.77 -3.02 24.27
C HIS A 158 -7.89 -3.04 23.00
N TYR A 159 -6.74 -2.37 23.08
CA TYR A 159 -5.71 -2.45 22.06
C TYR A 159 -4.35 -2.83 22.64
N THR A 160 -3.50 -3.40 21.78
CA THR A 160 -2.09 -3.63 22.06
C THR A 160 -1.27 -3.22 20.85
N MET A 161 -0.20 -2.47 21.06
CA MET A 161 0.79 -2.13 20.05
C MET A 161 2.13 -2.75 20.44
N THR A 162 2.69 -3.57 19.56
CA THR A 162 3.97 -4.25 19.78
C THR A 162 4.96 -3.89 18.68
N ASP A 163 6.19 -3.53 19.04
CA ASP A 163 7.28 -3.46 18.06
C ASP A 163 7.84 -4.88 17.84
N GLY A 164 7.76 -5.39 16.61
CA GLY A 164 8.22 -6.73 16.23
C GLY A 164 9.72 -6.98 16.39
N HIS A 165 10.50 -6.02 16.90
CA HIS A 165 11.86 -6.25 17.39
C HIS A 165 11.94 -6.79 18.84
N ALA A 166 10.84 -6.85 19.58
CA ALA A 166 10.81 -7.37 20.95
C ALA A 166 10.67 -8.90 21.01
N LEU A 167 11.76 -9.61 20.71
CA LEU A 167 12.04 -10.93 21.29
C LEU A 167 13.35 -10.94 22.11
N SER A 168 13.87 -9.77 22.46
CA SER A 168 14.90 -9.64 23.48
C SER A 168 14.35 -8.83 24.65
N GLU A 169 14.24 -9.50 25.79
CA GLU A 169 14.04 -8.86 27.09
C GLU A 169 15.15 -7.82 27.29
N ASP A 170 14.79 -6.53 27.30
CA ASP A 170 15.72 -5.50 27.78
C ASP A 170 15.92 -5.71 29.29
N GLU A 171 17.15 -5.48 29.77
CA GLU A 171 17.63 -5.71 31.15
C GLU A 171 16.88 -4.92 32.26
N ALA A 172 15.77 -4.25 31.92
CA ALA A 172 14.86 -3.55 32.82
C ALA A 172 13.41 -4.09 32.86
N GLY A 173 13.08 -5.15 32.10
CA GLY A 173 11.79 -5.85 32.19
C GLY A 173 10.57 -5.03 31.73
N HIS A 174 10.75 -4.04 30.86
CA HIS A 174 9.66 -3.32 30.20
C HIS A 174 9.72 -3.61 28.71
N GLU A 175 8.94 -4.60 28.28
CA GLU A 175 8.72 -4.85 26.86
C GLU A 175 8.15 -3.57 26.22
N GLY A 176 8.60 -3.24 25.00
CA GLY A 176 8.11 -2.10 24.20
C GLY A 176 6.68 -2.31 23.71
N HIS A 177 5.75 -2.46 24.64
CA HIS A 177 4.35 -2.75 24.44
C HIS A 177 3.53 -1.58 24.99
N ASP A 178 2.78 -0.92 24.10
CA ASP A 178 1.77 0.06 24.51
C ASP A 178 0.40 -0.64 24.49
N GLN A 179 -0.42 -0.41 25.52
CA GLN A 179 -1.71 -1.04 25.65
C GLN A 179 -2.69 -0.14 26.38
N GLY A 180 -3.96 -0.26 26.04
CA GLY A 180 -5.02 0.53 26.68
C GLY A 180 -6.37 0.29 26.03
N ASP A 181 -7.26 1.26 26.22
CA ASP A 181 -8.60 1.24 25.66
C ASP A 181 -8.67 2.02 24.35
N TYR A 182 -9.51 1.56 23.43
CA TYR A 182 -9.87 2.27 22.22
C TYR A 182 -11.38 2.45 22.08
N THR A 183 -11.77 3.50 21.36
CA THR A 183 -13.15 3.71 20.92
C THR A 183 -13.18 3.95 19.42
N PHE A 184 -14.21 3.46 18.74
CA PHE A 184 -14.47 3.76 17.34
C PHE A 184 -15.86 4.38 17.17
N THR A 185 -15.94 5.60 16.65
CA THR A 185 -17.20 6.32 16.43
C THR A 185 -17.11 7.18 15.17
N ASP A 186 -18.10 7.06 14.29
CA ASP A 186 -18.21 7.87 13.06
C ASP A 186 -16.93 7.95 12.20
N GLY A 187 -16.21 6.83 12.06
CA GLY A 187 -14.96 6.78 11.27
C GLY A 187 -13.70 7.16 12.06
N SER A 188 -13.84 7.63 13.30
CA SER A 188 -12.70 7.98 14.15
C SER A 188 -12.35 6.87 15.14
N LEU A 189 -11.09 6.43 15.12
CA LEU A 189 -10.48 5.53 16.09
C LEU A 189 -9.65 6.36 17.08
N SER A 190 -10.04 6.36 18.36
CA SER A 190 -9.27 6.99 19.45
C SER A 190 -8.54 5.91 20.24
N LEU A 191 -7.22 6.04 20.40
CA LEU A 191 -6.38 5.17 21.24
C LEU A 191 -5.92 5.96 22.47
N SER A 192 -6.14 5.44 23.68
CA SER A 192 -5.60 6.04 24.91
C SER A 192 -4.16 5.60 25.13
N LEU A 193 -3.20 6.35 24.59
CA LEU A 193 -1.77 6.08 24.65
C LEU A 193 -1.15 6.88 25.80
N ASN A 194 -0.64 6.23 26.84
CA ASN A 194 0.02 6.86 27.99
C ASN A 194 -0.81 8.00 28.66
N GLY A 195 -2.14 7.86 28.72
CA GLY A 195 -3.03 8.87 29.30
C GLY A 195 -3.35 10.05 28.38
N THR A 196 -2.90 10.01 27.12
CA THR A 196 -3.30 10.93 26.05
C THR A 196 -4.05 10.19 24.97
N ASN A 197 -5.22 10.72 24.58
CA ASN A 197 -5.95 10.18 23.45
C ASN A 197 -5.26 10.59 22.15
N ARG A 198 -5.08 9.64 21.23
CA ARG A 198 -4.72 9.90 19.84
C ARG A 198 -5.84 9.45 18.94
N ASP A 199 -6.34 10.41 18.18
CA ASP A 199 -7.41 10.20 17.24
C ASP A 199 -6.85 9.94 15.84
N PHE A 200 -7.43 8.95 15.18
CA PHE A 200 -7.16 8.60 13.80
C PHE A 200 -8.47 8.57 13.03
N GLN A 201 -8.48 9.11 11.82
CA GLN A 201 -9.47 8.73 10.83
C GLN A 201 -9.12 7.32 10.35
N ALA A 202 -10.02 6.38 10.58
CA ALA A 202 -9.82 4.97 10.29
C ALA A 202 -10.74 4.53 9.16
N GLU A 203 -10.15 3.87 8.17
CA GLU A 203 -10.85 3.37 6.99
C GLU A 203 -10.30 2.00 6.62
N LEU A 204 -11.18 1.00 6.53
CA LEU A 204 -10.87 -0.24 5.84
C LEU A 204 -10.93 0.02 4.33
N VAL A 205 -9.77 0.39 3.77
CA VAL A 205 -9.62 0.51 2.31
C VAL A 205 -9.80 -0.85 1.63
N MET A 206 -9.59 -1.96 2.37
CA MET A 206 -9.94 -3.33 2.02
C MET A 206 -10.26 -4.13 3.30
N LYS A 207 -10.82 -5.34 3.17
CA LYS A 207 -11.12 -6.23 4.31
C LYS A 207 -9.91 -6.51 5.21
N ASP A 208 -8.74 -6.61 4.58
CA ASP A 208 -7.46 -6.93 5.16
C ASP A 208 -6.49 -5.74 5.17
N ARG A 209 -6.93 -4.53 4.81
CA ARG A 209 -6.06 -3.35 4.83
C ARG A 209 -6.74 -2.18 5.52
N LEU A 210 -6.14 -1.74 6.62
CA LEU A 210 -6.58 -0.63 7.44
C LEU A 210 -5.70 0.59 7.16
N LYS A 211 -6.34 1.70 6.80
CA LYS A 211 -5.73 3.03 6.74
C LYS A 211 -6.07 3.76 8.03
N LEU A 212 -5.05 4.27 8.73
CA LEU A 212 -5.18 5.21 9.84
C LEU A 212 -4.55 6.54 9.43
N GLU A 213 -5.22 7.65 9.64
CA GLU A 213 -4.73 8.99 9.28
C GLU A 213 -4.90 9.97 10.44
N ASN A 214 -3.85 10.72 10.75
CA ASN A 214 -3.88 11.82 11.71
C ASN A 214 -2.97 12.97 11.25
N GLU A 215 -2.76 13.97 12.11
CA GLU A 215 -1.89 15.13 11.82
C GLU A 215 -0.44 14.76 11.50
N SER A 216 0.04 13.60 11.94
CA SER A 216 1.41 13.11 11.69
C SER A 216 1.55 12.36 10.37
N GLY A 217 0.43 11.99 9.72
CA GLY A 217 0.42 11.37 8.40
C GLY A 217 -0.55 10.20 8.28
N THR A 218 -0.35 9.43 7.21
CA THR A 218 -1.17 8.25 6.86
C THR A 218 -0.37 6.97 7.08
N PHE A 219 -0.97 6.02 7.77
CA PHE A 219 -0.41 4.72 8.14
C PHE A 219 -1.27 3.61 7.56
N TYR A 220 -0.63 2.61 6.97
CA TYR A 220 -1.31 1.46 6.40
C TYR A 220 -0.90 0.20 7.15
N TYR A 221 -1.90 -0.61 7.48
CA TYR A 221 -1.72 -1.87 8.16
C TYR A 221 -2.41 -3.00 7.37
N VAL A 222 -1.79 -4.18 7.40
CA VAL A 222 -2.31 -5.40 6.77
C VAL A 222 -2.76 -6.39 7.85
N ARG A 223 -3.93 -6.98 7.67
CA ARG A 223 -4.50 -7.95 8.61
C ARG A 223 -3.68 -9.23 8.60
N VAL A 224 -3.37 -9.74 9.79
CA VAL A 224 -2.77 -11.06 9.95
C VAL A 224 -3.89 -12.10 9.87
N SER A 225 -3.90 -12.87 8.78
CA SER A 225 -4.78 -14.02 8.60
C SER A 225 -4.38 -15.12 9.59
N LYS A 226 -5.36 -15.67 10.32
CA LYS A 226 -5.20 -16.96 11.01
C LYS A 226 -5.48 -18.11 10.05
#